data_AF-A0A6J6UAR2-F1
#
_entry.id   AF-A0A6J6UAR2-F1
#
_cell.length_a   1.000
_cell.length_b   1.000
_cell.length_c   1.000
_cell.angle_alpha   90.00
_cell.angle_beta   90.00
_cell.angle_gamma   90.00
#
_symmetry.space_group_name_H-M   'P 1'
#
loop_
_entity.id
_entity.type
_entity.pdbx_description
1 polymer ?
#
loop_
_entity_poly.entity_id
_entity_poly.type
_entity_poly.pdbx_seq_one_letter_code
_entity_poly.pdbx_strand_id
1 'polypeptide(L)'
;MIALALRSALSDRALDNKVVVVDKFSFDKPSTKDASLLLNSLGIDGKIMIVIDRTDVNAAKSFRNLTKVQVVETGELNAYDVLCNDWLVFTQSSLPKVKEAAK
;
A
#
# COMPACT_ATOMS: atom_id res chain seq x y z
N MET A 1 4.03 21.45 6.61
CA MET A 1 2.79 20.92 7.21
C MET A 1 2.40 19.56 6.63
N ILE A 2 2.33 19.41 5.29
CA ILE A 2 1.85 18.18 4.62
C ILE A 2 2.73 16.93 4.87
N ALA A 3 4.06 17.07 4.80
CA ALA A 3 4.99 15.94 4.98
C ALA A 3 5.01 15.38 6.43
N LEU A 4 4.75 16.22 7.43
CA LEU A 4 4.72 15.79 8.83
C LEU A 4 3.45 14.98 9.13
N ALA A 5 2.30 15.42 8.63
CA ALA A 5 1.05 14.70 8.78
C ALA A 5 1.12 13.30 8.17
N LEU A 6 1.71 13.17 6.97
CA LEU A 6 1.90 11.88 6.32
C LEU A 6 2.84 10.96 7.14
N ARG A 7 3.99 11.48 7.60
CA ARG A 7 4.92 10.71 8.44
C ARG A 7 4.29 10.27 9.75
N SER A 8 3.47 11.14 10.35
CA SER A 8 2.74 10.82 11.58
C SER A 8 1.72 9.71 11.33
N ALA A 9 0.92 9.81 10.27
CA ALA A 9 -0.08 8.80 9.92
C ALA A 9 0.55 7.44 9.59
N LEU A 10 1.67 7.43 8.86
CA LEU A 10 2.43 6.21 8.58
C LEU A 10 3.05 5.61 9.85
N SER A 11 3.57 6.44 10.75
CA SER A 11 4.12 5.98 12.03
C SER A 11 3.03 5.35 12.90
N ASP A 12 1.85 5.97 12.95
CA ASP A 12 0.70 5.46 13.71
C ASP A 12 0.27 4.07 13.21
N ARG A 13 0.14 3.91 11.88
CA ARG A 13 -0.18 2.60 11.27
C ARG A 13 0.92 1.56 11.50
N ALA A 14 2.19 1.97 11.49
CA ALA A 14 3.31 1.09 11.76
C ALA A 14 3.34 0.64 13.24
N LEU A 15 3.04 1.53 14.18
CA LEU A 15 2.93 1.21 15.62
C LEU A 15 1.79 0.21 15.90
N ASP A 16 0.68 0.35 15.16
CA ASP A 16 -0.46 -0.57 15.21
C ASP A 16 -0.19 -1.95 14.57
N ASN A 17 1.00 -2.20 14.00
CA ASN A 17 1.34 -3.38 13.20
C ASN A 17 0.41 -3.61 12.00
N LYS A 18 -0.15 -2.53 11.43
CA LYS A 18 -1.07 -2.57 10.28
C LYS A 18 -0.38 -2.26 8.95
N VAL A 19 0.95 -2.37 8.93
CA VAL A 19 1.78 -2.17 7.73
C VAL A 19 2.40 -3.49 7.33
N VAL A 20 2.12 -3.92 6.10
CA VAL A 20 2.68 -5.13 5.50
C VAL A 20 3.59 -4.74 4.36
N VAL A 21 4.78 -5.34 4.31
CA VAL A 21 5.72 -5.18 3.21
C VAL A 21 5.88 -6.50 2.49
N VAL A 22 5.68 -6.49 1.18
CA VAL A 22 5.93 -7.63 0.29
C VAL A 22 7.11 -7.32 -0.64
N ASP A 23 7.84 -8.34 -1.09
CA ASP A 23 8.99 -8.10 -1.99
C ASP A 23 8.54 -7.54 -3.34
N LYS A 24 7.64 -8.25 -4.03
CA LYS A 24 7.10 -7.85 -5.33
C LYS A 24 5.74 -8.47 -5.61
N PHE A 25 4.92 -7.74 -6.36
CA PHE A 25 3.70 -8.27 -6.94
C PHE A 25 4.01 -8.95 -8.29
N SER A 26 4.22 -10.27 -8.30
CA SER A 26 4.50 -10.99 -9.55
C SER A 26 3.19 -11.42 -10.22
N PHE A 27 2.60 -10.52 -11.01
CA PHE A 27 1.43 -10.82 -11.84
C PHE A 27 1.82 -10.87 -13.32
N ASP A 28 1.89 -12.07 -13.91
CA ASP A 28 2.11 -12.25 -15.35
C ASP A 28 0.92 -11.75 -16.19
N LYS A 29 -0.30 -11.88 -15.64
CA LYS A 29 -1.54 -11.36 -16.21
C LYS A 29 -2.36 -10.69 -15.10
N PRO A 30 -3.10 -9.62 -15.41
CA PRO A 30 -3.98 -9.00 -14.42
C PRO A 30 -5.08 -9.98 -14.00
N SER A 31 -5.14 -10.29 -12.71
CA SER A 31 -6.04 -11.30 -12.15
C SER A 31 -6.53 -10.88 -10.76
N THR A 32 -7.82 -10.53 -10.69
CA THR A 32 -8.49 -10.12 -9.45
C THR A 32 -8.64 -11.28 -8.46
N LYS A 33 -8.71 -12.51 -8.98
CA LYS A 33 -8.80 -13.73 -8.17
C LYS A 33 -7.50 -13.99 -7.43
N ASP A 34 -6.36 -13.84 -8.10
CA ASP A 34 -5.06 -14.06 -7.47
C ASP A 34 -4.76 -12.95 -6.47
N ALA A 35 -5.16 -11.70 -6.78
CA ALA A 35 -5.11 -10.59 -5.85
C ALA A 35 -5.92 -10.83 -4.56
N SER A 36 -7.15 -11.32 -4.66
CA SER A 36 -7.97 -11.60 -3.46
C SER A 36 -7.42 -12.76 -2.64
N LEU A 37 -6.90 -13.81 -3.30
CA LEU A 37 -6.23 -14.92 -2.62
C LEU A 37 -4.99 -14.45 -1.87
N LEU A 38 -4.20 -13.55 -2.44
CA LEU A 38 -3.01 -12.98 -1.80
C LEU A 38 -3.40 -12.18 -0.54
N LEU A 39 -4.41 -11.31 -0.62
CA LEU A 39 -4.90 -10.56 0.54
C LEU A 39 -5.45 -11.49 1.64
N ASN A 40 -6.18 -12.53 1.26
CA ASN A 40 -6.68 -13.53 2.21
C ASN A 40 -5.54 -14.32 2.87
N SER A 41 -4.49 -14.66 2.12
CA SER A 41 -3.30 -15.35 2.64
C SER A 41 -2.50 -14.49 3.63
N LEU A 42 -2.58 -13.17 3.50
CA LEU A 42 -1.99 -12.22 4.45
C LEU A 42 -2.84 -12.08 5.73
N GLY A 43 -4.05 -12.63 5.77
CA GLY A 43 -4.94 -12.57 6.93
C GLY A 43 -5.47 -11.16 7.23
N ILE A 44 -5.44 -10.27 6.25
CA ILE A 44 -5.88 -8.88 6.40
C ILE A 44 -7.35 -8.73 6.00
N ASP A 45 -8.14 -8.11 6.87
CA ASP A 45 -9.53 -7.72 6.60
C ASP A 45 -9.75 -6.25 6.96
N GLY A 46 -10.73 -5.62 6.32
CA GLY A 46 -11.01 -4.20 6.40
C GLY A 46 -10.67 -3.45 5.11
N LYS A 47 -10.48 -2.14 5.22
CA LYS A 47 -10.05 -1.30 4.09
C LYS A 47 -8.55 -1.38 3.93
N ILE A 48 -8.10 -1.72 2.73
CA ILE A 48 -6.70 -1.99 2.44
C ILE A 48 -6.21 -0.98 1.42
N MET A 49 -5.17 -0.23 1.76
CA MET A 49 -4.42 0.55 0.79
C MET A 49 -3.26 -0.28 0.27
N ILE A 50 -3.12 -0.36 -1.05
CA ILE A 50 -1.97 -0.94 -1.72
C ILE A 50 -1.20 0.17 -2.40
N VAL A 51 0.07 0.30 -2.03
CA VAL A 51 0.98 1.28 -2.60
C VAL A 51 1.86 0.58 -3.63
N ILE A 52 1.73 0.99 -4.88
CA ILE A 52 2.47 0.42 -6.01
C ILE A 52 3.37 1.46 -6.66
N ASP A 53 4.41 0.97 -7.34
CA ASP A 53 5.15 1.81 -8.28
C ASP A 53 4.35 1.94 -9.59
N ARG A 54 4.56 3.03 -10.32
CA ARG A 54 3.90 3.31 -11.61
C ARG A 54 4.20 2.25 -12.68
N THR A 55 5.29 1.50 -12.51
CA THR A 55 5.70 0.40 -13.39
C THR A 55 4.86 -0.87 -13.20
N ASP A 56 4.18 -1.05 -12.07
CA ASP A 56 3.44 -2.27 -11.70
C ASP A 56 1.99 -2.29 -12.23
N VAL A 57 1.82 -2.08 -13.54
CA VAL A 57 0.49 -1.95 -14.19
C VAL A 57 -0.40 -3.19 -13.99
N ASN A 58 0.18 -4.39 -13.98
CA ASN A 58 -0.57 -5.63 -13.77
C ASN A 58 -1.09 -5.74 -12.34
N ALA A 59 -0.29 -5.34 -11.34
CA ALA A 59 -0.74 -5.27 -9.95
C ALA A 59 -1.86 -4.24 -9.81
N ALA A 60 -1.69 -3.04 -10.38
CA ALA A 60 -2.70 -1.99 -10.37
C ALA A 60 -4.06 -2.49 -10.87
N LYS A 61 -4.07 -3.15 -12.04
CA LYS A 61 -5.29 -3.70 -12.65
C LYS A 61 -5.89 -4.86 -11.85
N SER A 62 -5.06 -5.67 -11.20
CA SER A 62 -5.51 -6.82 -10.41
C SER A 62 -6.22 -6.40 -9.12
N PHE A 63 -5.72 -5.33 -8.47
CA PHE A 63 -6.28 -4.86 -7.20
C PHE A 63 -7.42 -3.84 -7.35
N ARG A 64 -7.43 -3.02 -8.40
CA ARG A 64 -8.40 -1.91 -8.56
C ARG A 64 -9.87 -2.34 -8.61
N ASN A 65 -10.17 -3.59 -8.95
CA ASN A 65 -11.55 -4.09 -9.00
C ASN A 65 -12.10 -4.56 -7.64
N LEU A 66 -11.27 -4.59 -6.58
CA LEU A 66 -11.67 -5.06 -5.26
C LEU A 66 -12.28 -3.90 -4.45
N THR A 67 -13.52 -4.05 -3.98
CA THR A 67 -14.29 -2.96 -3.34
C THR A 67 -13.67 -2.43 -2.04
N LYS A 68 -12.97 -3.28 -1.29
CA LYS A 68 -12.30 -2.90 -0.03
C LYS A 68 -10.86 -2.42 -0.23
N VAL A 69 -10.38 -2.34 -1.48
CA VAL A 69 -8.98 -2.06 -1.79
C VAL A 69 -8.85 -0.73 -2.51
N GLN A 70 -8.00 0.14 -1.98
CA GLN A 70 -7.59 1.38 -2.63
C GLN A 70 -6.16 1.20 -3.16
N VAL A 71 -5.98 1.35 -4.47
CA VAL A 71 -4.67 1.31 -5.10
C VAL A 71 -4.17 2.73 -5.29
N VAL A 72 -2.97 3.03 -4.81
CA VAL A 72 -2.36 4.37 -4.88
C VAL A 72 -0.92 4.24 -5.38
N GLU A 73 -0.50 5.17 -6.23
CA GLU A 73 0.90 5.27 -6.65
C GLU A 73 1.74 5.96 -5.56
N THR A 74 3.03 5.63 -5.45
CA THR A 74 3.94 6.24 -4.45
C THR A 74 3.92 7.77 -4.43
N GLY A 75 3.73 8.42 -5.59
CA GLY A 75 3.65 9.87 -5.71
C GLY A 75 2.32 10.50 -5.27
N GLU A 76 1.26 9.70 -5.15
CA GLU A 76 -0.10 10.14 -4.79
C GLU A 76 -0.45 9.82 -3.33
N LEU A 77 0.50 9.29 -2.57
CA LEU A 77 0.33 8.94 -1.17
C LEU A 77 0.01 10.18 -0.33
N ASN A 78 -1.15 10.16 0.35
CA ASN A 78 -1.60 11.27 1.19
C ASN A 78 -1.98 10.79 2.60
N ALA A 79 -1.97 11.71 3.56
CA ALA A 79 -2.23 11.38 4.96
C ALA A 79 -3.69 10.97 5.21
N TYR A 80 -4.64 11.53 4.46
CA TYR A 80 -6.06 11.24 4.60
C TYR A 80 -6.37 9.79 4.26
N ASP A 81 -5.90 9.32 3.11
CA ASP A 81 -6.11 7.96 2.64
C ASP A 81 -5.43 6.95 3.60
N VAL A 82 -4.26 7.27 4.13
CA VAL A 82 -3.57 6.42 5.12
C VAL A 82 -4.41 6.25 6.39
N LEU A 83 -5.10 7.31 6.83
CA LEU A 83 -5.99 7.26 7.99
C LEU A 83 -7.33 6.57 7.68
N CYS A 84 -7.84 6.69 6.46
CA CYS A 84 -9.09 6.06 6.04
C CYS A 84 -8.99 4.55 5.79
N ASN A 85 -7.78 4.04 5.57
CA ASN A 85 -7.51 2.62 5.40
C ASN A 85 -7.01 2.01 6.70
N ASP A 86 -7.42 0.76 6.95
CA ASP A 86 -7.02 0.00 8.13
C ASP A 86 -5.62 -0.58 7.92
N TRP A 87 -5.39 -1.17 6.75
CA TRP A 87 -4.14 -1.82 6.38
C TRP A 87 -3.42 -1.08 5.27
N LEU A 88 -2.09 -1.03 5.36
CA LEU A 88 -1.22 -0.56 4.31
C LEU A 88 -0.35 -1.71 3.81
N VAL A 89 -0.34 -1.94 2.49
CA VAL A 89 0.52 -2.92 1.86
C VAL A 89 1.47 -2.21 0.90
N PHE A 90 2.77 -2.34 1.16
CA PHE A 90 3.84 -1.79 0.33
C PHE A 90 4.60 -2.91 -0.38
N THR A 91 5.11 -2.63 -1.57
CA THR A 91 6.20 -3.41 -2.14
C THR A 91 7.53 -2.85 -1.65
N GLN A 92 8.59 -3.64 -1.70
CA GLN A 92 9.94 -3.16 -1.38
C GLN A 92 10.35 -1.98 -2.30
N SER A 93 9.88 -1.98 -3.55
CA SER A 93 10.08 -0.88 -4.50
C SER A 93 9.26 0.38 -4.17
N SER A 94 8.08 0.22 -3.59
CA SER A 94 7.16 1.33 -3.28
C SER A 94 7.34 1.92 -1.88
N LEU A 95 8.18 1.32 -1.04
CA LEU A 95 8.54 1.88 0.24
C LEU A 95 9.07 3.30 0.06
N PRO A 96 8.52 4.29 0.80
CA PRO A 96 9.06 5.63 0.77
C PRO A 96 10.52 5.57 1.22
N LYS A 97 11.44 5.77 0.28
CA LYS A 97 12.87 5.87 0.59
C LYS A 97 13.01 6.97 1.63
N VAL A 98 13.35 6.57 2.85
CA VAL A 98 13.65 7.52 3.92
C VAL A 98 14.84 8.32 3.44
N LYS A 99 14.60 9.55 2.92
CA LYS A 99 15.64 10.57 2.97
C LYS A 99 15.87 10.75 4.46
N GLU A 100 16.97 10.19 4.97
CA GLU A 100 17.50 10.53 6.28
C GLU A 100 17.35 12.03 6.43
N ALA A 101 16.70 12.45 7.51
CA ALA A 101 16.60 13.86 7.83
C ALA A 101 18.03 14.39 7.82
N ALA A 102 18.35 15.21 6.82
CA ALA A 102 19.56 16.00 6.82
C ALA A 102 19.62 16.67 8.19
N LYS A 103 20.74 16.41 8.85
CA LYS A 103 21.12 16.88 10.18
C LYS A 103 20.92 18.38 10.32
#